data_AF-A0A672PQX1-F1
#
_entry.id   AF-A0A672PQX1-F1
#
_cell.length_a   1.000
_cell.length_b   1.000
_cell.length_c   1.000
_cell.angle_alpha   90.00
_cell.angle_beta   90.00
_cell.angle_gamma   90.00
#
_symmetry.space_group_name_H-M   'P 1'
#
loop_
_entity.id
_entity.type
_entity.pdbx_description
1 polymer ?
#
loop_
_entity_poly.entity_id
_entity_poly.type
_entity_poly.pdbx_seq_one_letter_code
_entity_poly.pdbx_strand_id
1 'polypeptide(L)'
;MPQIVAKFNSSKSSACWRECGEQVTTRIHIFWEGLILVPYWTNVFGFINKHFQVNLPRDPLVAILGVKTDLIKSEKTRYLLQILLVAAKKNITMKWLQRRPPTLDERLYGQ
;
A
#
# COMPACT_ATOMS: atom_id res chain seq x y z
N MET A 1 28.92 9.37 3.23
CA MET A 1 27.56 8.80 3.34
C MET A 1 27.61 7.38 2.79
N PRO A 2 27.26 6.33 3.55
CA PRO A 2 27.34 4.98 3.04
C PRO A 2 26.20 4.75 2.03
N GLN A 3 26.55 4.39 0.80
CA GLN A 3 25.61 3.93 -0.21
C GLN A 3 25.27 2.47 0.12
N ILE A 4 24.06 2.22 0.63
CA ILE A 4 23.56 0.84 0.80
C ILE A 4 23.13 0.35 -0.58
N VAL A 5 24.07 -0.25 -1.31
CA VAL A 5 23.76 -0.98 -2.55
C VAL A 5 23.33 -2.40 -2.18
N ALA A 6 22.06 -2.71 -2.43
CA ALA A 6 21.58 -4.08 -2.34
C ALA A 6 22.36 -4.95 -3.35
N LYS A 7 22.91 -6.08 -2.90
CA LYS A 7 23.56 -7.07 -3.77
C LYS A 7 22.53 -7.67 -4.73
N PHE A 8 22.32 -7.03 -5.87
CA PHE A 8 21.49 -7.55 -6.95
C PHE A 8 22.28 -8.65 -7.66
N ASN A 9 21.96 -9.91 -7.34
CA ASN A 9 22.49 -11.05 -8.08
C ASN A 9 21.92 -10.97 -9.51
N SER A 10 22.78 -10.79 -10.51
CA SER A 10 22.42 -10.62 -11.93
C SER A 10 21.68 -11.81 -12.54
N SER A 11 21.57 -12.94 -11.81
CA SER A 11 20.81 -14.12 -12.22
C SER A 11 19.39 -14.21 -11.62
N LYS A 12 18.95 -13.26 -10.79
CA LYS A 12 17.57 -13.21 -10.29
C LYS A 12 16.73 -12.29 -11.16
N SER A 13 15.60 -12.81 -11.66
CA SER A 13 14.63 -12.06 -12.46
C SER A 13 14.23 -10.75 -11.76
N SER A 14 14.25 -9.64 -12.49
CA SER A 14 13.68 -8.34 -12.07
C SER A 14 12.16 -8.38 -11.91
N ALA A 15 11.51 -9.50 -12.20
CA ALA A 15 10.08 -9.69 -12.08
C ALA A 15 9.61 -9.50 -10.64
N CYS A 16 8.47 -8.82 -10.47
CA CYS A 16 7.84 -8.67 -9.18
C CYS A 16 7.54 -10.03 -8.55
N TRP A 17 7.94 -10.19 -7.29
CA TRP A 17 7.70 -11.42 -6.51
C TRP A 17 6.20 -11.73 -6.30
N ARG A 18 5.31 -10.77 -6.62
CA ARG A 18 3.85 -10.95 -6.66
C ARG A 18 3.34 -11.51 -7.99
N GLU A 19 4.23 -11.83 -8.93
CA GLU A 19 3.89 -12.34 -10.26
C GLU A 19 2.91 -11.43 -11.02
N CYS A 20 2.94 -10.12 -10.75
CA CYS A 20 2.06 -9.15 -11.41
C CYS A 20 2.50 -8.80 -12.85
N GLY A 21 3.52 -9.47 -13.38
CA GLY A 21 4.05 -9.23 -14.73
C GLY A 21 4.94 -8.00 -14.89
N GLU A 22 5.06 -7.14 -13.88
CA GLU A 22 5.90 -5.94 -13.93
C GLU A 22 7.29 -6.13 -13.31
N GLN A 23 8.28 -5.41 -13.84
CA GLN A 23 9.63 -5.38 -13.29
C GLN A 23 9.64 -4.55 -11.99
N VAL A 24 10.09 -5.14 -10.88
CA VAL A 24 10.29 -4.43 -9.61
C VAL A 24 11.46 -3.47 -9.75
N THR A 25 11.14 -2.19 -9.83
CA THR A 25 12.15 -1.11 -9.78
C THR A 25 11.96 -0.18 -8.59
N THR A 26 10.78 -0.13 -7.94
CA THR A 26 10.53 0.86 -6.87
C THR A 26 9.66 0.33 -5.73
N ARG A 27 9.96 0.71 -4.47
CA ARG A 27 9.11 0.45 -3.28
C ARG A 27 7.65 0.89 -3.47
N ILE A 28 7.44 1.92 -4.30
CA ILE A 28 6.12 2.47 -4.66
C ILE A 28 5.30 1.42 -5.42
N HIS A 29 5.89 0.64 -6.33
CA HIS A 29 5.20 -0.43 -7.05
C HIS A 29 4.51 -1.42 -6.09
N ILE A 30 5.17 -1.78 -4.98
CA ILE A 30 4.65 -2.77 -4.05
C ILE A 30 3.57 -2.23 -3.10
N PHE A 31 3.53 -0.91 -2.86
CA PHE A 31 2.60 -0.28 -1.93
C PHE A 31 1.54 0.61 -2.60
N TRP A 32 1.67 0.89 -3.90
CA TRP A 32 0.85 1.87 -4.61
C TRP A 32 0.41 1.43 -6.02
N GLU A 33 1.33 1.00 -6.89
CA GLU A 33 1.04 0.86 -8.34
C GLU A 33 0.53 -0.53 -8.75
N GLY A 34 0.53 -1.52 -7.85
CA GLY A 34 -0.05 -2.82 -8.16
C GLY A 34 -1.53 -2.73 -8.55
N LEU A 35 -1.95 -3.51 -9.55
CA LEU A 35 -3.35 -3.58 -10.05
C LEU A 35 -4.41 -3.72 -8.94
N ILE A 36 -4.08 -4.41 -7.84
CA ILE A 36 -4.98 -4.62 -6.69
C ILE A 36 -5.00 -3.39 -5.75
N LEU A 37 -3.90 -2.63 -5.71
CA LEU A 37 -3.70 -1.51 -4.80
C LEU A 37 -4.36 -0.22 -5.32
N VAL A 38 -4.43 -0.02 -6.62
CA VAL A 38 -5.13 1.12 -7.23
C VAL A 38 -6.60 1.21 -6.77
N PRO A 39 -7.45 0.17 -6.90
CA PRO A 39 -8.84 0.22 -6.41
C PRO A 39 -8.92 0.27 -4.88
N TYR A 40 -7.98 -0.37 -4.17
CA TYR A 40 -7.90 -0.28 -2.71
C TYR A 40 -7.72 1.18 -2.24
N TRP A 41 -6.73 1.87 -2.80
CA TRP A 41 -6.50 3.28 -2.49
C TRP A 41 -7.67 4.16 -2.95
N THR A 42 -8.44 3.78 -3.99
CA THR A 42 -9.68 4.49 -4.35
C THR A 42 -10.65 4.53 -3.20
N ASN A 43 -10.88 3.37 -2.61
CA ASN A 43 -11.85 3.24 -1.55
C ASN A 43 -11.39 3.95 -0.29
N VAL A 44 -10.10 3.86 0.05
CA VAL A 44 -9.52 4.55 1.21
C VAL A 44 -9.64 6.07 1.08
N PHE A 45 -9.20 6.66 -0.05
CA PHE A 45 -9.30 8.11 -0.25
C PHE A 45 -10.75 8.56 -0.40
N GLY A 46 -11.62 7.77 -1.05
CA GLY A 46 -13.05 8.07 -1.13
C GLY A 46 -13.72 8.11 0.23
N PHE A 47 -13.42 7.14 1.11
CA PHE A 47 -13.90 7.11 2.48
C PHE A 47 -13.42 8.34 3.27
N ILE A 48 -12.12 8.64 3.20
CA ILE A 48 -11.53 9.77 3.90
C ILE A 48 -12.14 11.10 3.45
N ASN A 49 -12.20 11.33 2.13
CA ASN A 49 -12.72 12.58 1.58
C ASN A 49 -14.21 12.77 1.93
N LYS A 50 -15.00 11.69 1.92
CA LYS A 50 -16.42 11.72 2.29
C LYS A 50 -16.64 12.00 3.78
N HIS A 51 -15.94 11.30 4.66
CA HIS A 51 -16.19 11.36 6.10
C HIS A 51 -15.55 12.57 6.78
N PHE A 52 -14.42 13.06 6.26
CA PHE A 52 -13.73 14.22 6.83
C PHE A 52 -13.96 15.50 6.04
N GLN A 53 -14.76 15.45 4.96
CA GLN A 53 -15.02 16.58 4.05
C GLN A 53 -13.71 17.26 3.57
N VAL A 54 -12.67 16.46 3.34
CA VAL A 54 -11.39 16.90 2.82
C VAL A 54 -11.25 16.53 1.36
N ASN A 55 -10.47 17.28 0.59
CA ASN A 55 -10.13 16.93 -0.78
C ASN A 55 -8.67 16.52 -0.86
N LEU A 56 -8.35 15.32 -0.37
CA LEU A 56 -6.99 14.82 -0.45
C LEU A 56 -6.71 14.23 -1.84
N PRO A 57 -5.63 14.65 -2.49
CA PRO A 57 -5.19 14.02 -3.71
C PRO A 57 -4.71 12.61 -3.38
N ARG A 58 -5.10 11.68 -4.25
CA ARG A 58 -4.64 10.30 -4.23
C ARG A 58 -3.20 10.27 -4.73
N ASP A 59 -2.30 10.55 -3.82
CA ASP A 59 -0.87 10.69 -4.06
C ASP A 59 -0.13 9.69 -3.15
N PRO A 60 0.84 8.92 -3.68
CA PRO A 60 1.59 7.96 -2.90
C PRO A 60 2.32 8.61 -1.71
N LEU A 61 2.77 9.85 -1.81
CA LEU A 61 3.40 10.59 -0.71
C LEU A 61 2.38 10.85 0.40
N VAL A 62 1.11 11.10 0.06
CA VAL A 62 0.04 11.28 1.04
C VAL A 62 -0.31 9.95 1.71
N ALA A 63 -0.48 8.90 0.90
CA ALA A 63 -0.86 7.58 1.40
C ALA A 63 0.23 6.92 2.25
N ILE A 64 1.48 7.02 1.80
CA ILE A 64 2.62 6.33 2.41
C ILE A 64 3.23 7.17 3.53
N LEU A 65 3.49 8.46 3.25
CA LEU A 65 4.24 9.36 4.14
C LEU A 65 3.37 10.35 4.90
N GLY A 66 2.11 10.58 4.52
CA GLY A 66 1.21 11.49 5.22
C GLY A 66 1.52 12.98 5.02
N VAL A 67 2.29 13.36 3.99
CA VAL A 67 2.86 14.72 3.83
C VAL A 67 1.80 15.83 3.69
N LYS A 68 0.64 15.58 3.07
CA LYS A 68 -0.43 16.60 2.95
C LYS A 68 -1.38 16.66 4.14
N THR A 69 -1.18 15.83 5.17
CA THR A 69 -2.08 15.82 6.33
C THR A 69 -1.92 17.05 7.21
N ASP A 70 -0.79 17.77 7.10
CA ASP A 70 -0.54 19.01 7.82
C ASP A 70 -1.34 20.21 7.31
N LEU A 71 -1.95 20.10 6.12
CA LEU A 71 -2.87 21.10 5.57
C LEU A 71 -4.26 21.06 6.23
N ILE A 72 -4.54 20.01 7.02
CA ILE A 72 -5.80 19.85 7.74
C ILE A 72 -5.72 20.65 9.04
N LYS A 73 -6.54 21.71 9.13
CA LYS A 73 -6.56 22.64 10.27
C LYS A 73 -6.95 21.98 11.60
N SER A 74 -7.77 20.94 11.56
CA SER A 74 -8.24 20.23 12.76
C SER A 74 -7.22 19.18 13.19
N GLU A 75 -6.63 19.37 14.38
CA GLU A 75 -5.67 18.43 14.96
C GLU A 75 -6.29 17.04 15.18
N LYS A 76 -7.53 16.98 15.67
CA LYS A 76 -8.28 15.73 15.83
C LYS A 76 -8.46 15.00 14.50
N THR A 77 -8.82 15.74 13.45
CA THR A 77 -8.99 15.17 12.11
C THR A 77 -7.66 14.66 11.58
N ARG A 78 -6.57 15.41 11.74
CA ARG A 78 -5.23 15.00 11.34
C ARG A 78 -4.79 13.71 12.03
N TYR A 79 -5.00 13.61 13.35
CA TYR A 79 -4.67 12.42 14.14
C TYR A 79 -5.45 11.18 13.67
N LEU A 80 -6.77 11.31 13.50
CA LEU A 80 -7.61 10.22 12.98
C LEU A 80 -7.17 9.78 11.59
N LEU A 81 -6.81 10.73 10.72
CA LEU A 81 -6.36 10.46 9.37
C LEU A 81 -5.01 9.72 9.33
N GLN A 82 -4.08 10.08 10.22
CA GLN A 82 -2.83 9.33 10.40
C GLN A 82 -3.09 7.89 10.86
N ILE A 83 -3.99 7.67 11.82
CA ILE A 83 -4.37 6.32 12.26
C ILE A 83 -4.94 5.51 11.09
N LEU A 84 -5.84 6.09 10.30
CA LEU A 84 -6.44 5.42 9.14
C LEU A 84 -5.40 5.06 8.07
N LEU A 85 -4.47 5.97 7.77
CA LEU A 85 -3.38 5.70 6.84
C LEU A 85 -2.44 4.60 7.36
N VAL A 86 -2.14 4.58 8.66
CA VAL A 86 -1.37 3.50 9.29
C VAL A 86 -2.12 2.17 9.22
N ALA A 87 -3.42 2.15 9.52
CA ALA A 87 -4.25 0.96 9.43
C ALA A 87 -4.35 0.45 7.98
N ALA A 88 -4.44 1.36 7.00
CA ALA A 88 -4.47 1.00 5.59
C ALA A 88 -3.14 0.36 5.14
N LYS A 89 -2.02 0.98 5.49
CA LYS A 89 -0.67 0.41 5.28
C LYS A 89 -0.53 -0.95 5.96
N LYS A 90 -1.01 -1.09 7.20
CA LYS A 90 -0.98 -2.34 7.95
C LYS A 90 -1.77 -3.43 7.22
N ASN A 91 -2.96 -3.11 6.70
CA ASN A 91 -3.75 -4.05 5.91
C ASN A 91 -3.01 -4.54 4.66
N ILE A 92 -2.33 -3.63 3.95
CA ILE A 92 -1.47 -4.00 2.83
C ILE A 92 -0.37 -4.96 3.31
N THR A 93 0.33 -4.66 4.41
CA THR A 93 1.39 -5.53 4.97
C THR A 93 0.88 -6.86 5.54
N MET A 94 -0.36 -6.93 6.02
CA MET A 94 -0.96 -8.17 6.53
C MET A 94 -1.39 -9.08 5.36
N LYS A 95 -1.98 -8.50 4.32
CA LYS A 95 -2.26 -9.20 3.05
C LYS A 95 -1.02 -9.42 2.19
N TRP A 96 0.14 -8.97 2.66
CA TRP A 96 1.46 -9.14 2.06
C TRP A 96 2.06 -10.53 2.33
N LEU A 97 1.66 -11.19 3.42
CA LEU A 97 2.10 -12.56 3.73
C LEU A 97 1.32 -13.62 2.92
N GLN A 98 0.12 -13.28 2.45
CA GLN A 98 -0.67 -14.13 1.57
C GLN A 98 -0.24 -13.93 0.12
N ARG A 99 0.53 -14.88 -0.42
CA ARG A 99 0.88 -14.93 -1.86
C ARG A 99 -0.34 -15.23 -2.75
N ARG A 100 -1.42 -15.79 -2.20
CA ARG A 100 -2.61 -16.19 -2.94
C ARG A 100 -3.84 -15.35 -2.56
N PRO A 101 -4.71 -15.00 -3.52
CA PRO A 101 -6.08 -14.59 -3.21
C PRO A 101 -6.79 -15.74 -2.47
N PRO A 102 -7.63 -15.46 -1.46
CA PRO A 102 -8.36 -16.53 -0.78
C PRO A 102 -9.33 -17.19 -1.77
N THR A 103 -9.03 -18.42 -2.17
CA THR A 103 -9.92 -19.31 -2.92
C THR A 103 -10.77 -20.13 -1.96
N LEU A 104 -12.02 -20.42 -2.35
CA LEU A 104 -13.02 -21.13 -1.56
C LEU A 104 -12.65 -22.58 -1.16
N ASP A 105 -11.57 -23.14 -1.73
CA ASP A 105 -11.27 -24.58 -1.69
C ASP A 105 -10.23 -25.00 -0.63
N GLU A 106 -9.84 -24.12 0.30
CA GLU A 106 -8.82 -24.44 1.32
C GLU A 106 -9.35 -25.21 2.55
N ARG A 107 -10.52 -25.88 2.43
CA ARG A 107 -11.15 -26.66 3.52
C ARG A 107 -11.18 -28.17 3.31
N LEU A 108 -10.69 -28.72 2.18
CA LEU A 108 -10.89 -30.15 1.86
C LEU A 108 -9.65 -31.06 1.84
N TYR A 109 -8.44 -30.57 2.12
CA TYR A 109 -7.26 -31.45 2.20
C TYR A 109 -6.34 -31.09 3.38
N GLY A 110 -6.75 -31.52 4.56
CA GLY A 110 -5.88 -31.63 5.74
C GLY A 110 -6.19 -32.94 6.43
N GLN A 111 -5.61 -34.02 5.88
CA GLN A 111 -5.51 -35.33 6.55
C GLN A 111 -4.16 -35.42 7.24
#